data_AF-A0A7W1T0D2-F1
#
_entry.id   AF-A0A7W1T0D2-F1
#
_cell.length_a   1.000
_cell.length_b   1.000
_cell.length_c   1.000
_cell.angle_alpha   90.00
_cell.angle_beta   90.00
_cell.angle_gamma   90.00
#
_symmetry.space_group_name_H-M   'P 1'
#
loop_
_entity.id
_entity.type
_entity.pdbx_description
1 polymer ?
#
loop_
_entity_poly.entity_id
_entity_poly.type
_entity_poly.pdbx_seq_one_letter_code
_entity_poly.pdbx_strand_id
1 'polypeptide(L)'
;MRVTARQLAVWEKAGLVTAAESYSFQDFVKIKAVRDLCARKVRPAVIRQSLQAMQRQVAGMDNPLLEASVTSTGHRVAFRHQGKLVEPIAGQFMFDFSPGEKIRTPEARAPQQRHGTENAEASTLFAQAIALEENPQYQVQAIAMYQRVITLDPRHAAANINIGTLFYNRGEFVLAEQHYRRAIEIDCRYALAYFDLANVLDETGRVAEAIENYKAALVLAPTYADAHYNLALAYEKTKNPRKALRHWQAYTRLDHSGPWSEHAAAQVQRILKAEKLKIVYRRGC
;
A
#
# COMPACT_ATOMS: atom_id res chain seq x y z
N MET A 1 -15.90 6.71 8.95
CA MET A 1 -16.26 5.60 9.87
C MET A 1 -17.33 6.10 10.83
N ARG A 2 -18.53 5.50 10.92
CA ARG A 2 -19.55 5.88 11.92
C ARG A 2 -19.52 4.88 13.09
N VAL A 3 -19.01 5.31 14.24
CA VAL A 3 -19.02 4.59 15.52
C VAL A 3 -19.45 5.61 16.57
N THR A 4 -20.45 5.28 17.38
CA THR A 4 -20.93 6.18 18.44
C THR A 4 -20.04 6.06 19.68
N ALA A 5 -19.93 7.13 20.47
CA ALA A 5 -19.19 7.11 21.74
C ALA A 5 -19.67 5.99 22.68
N ARG A 6 -20.97 5.69 22.68
CA ARG A 6 -21.54 4.57 23.45
C ARG A 6 -21.05 3.21 22.97
N GLN A 7 -20.95 2.99 21.65
CA GLN A 7 -20.42 1.75 21.09
C GLN A 7 -18.94 1.58 21.42
N LEU A 8 -18.15 2.66 21.33
CA LEU A 8 -16.74 2.66 21.66
C LEU A 8 -16.52 2.31 23.14
N ALA A 9 -17.23 2.97 24.06
CA ALA A 9 -17.17 2.67 25.50
C ALA A 9 -17.54 1.22 25.84
N VAL A 10 -18.51 0.64 25.12
CA VAL A 10 -18.87 -0.77 25.27
C VAL A 10 -17.72 -1.68 24.81
N TRP A 11 -17.03 -1.34 23.71
CA TRP A 11 -15.90 -2.11 23.19
C TRP A 11 -14.63 -1.97 24.05
N GLU A 12 -14.39 -0.80 24.63
CA GLU A 12 -13.33 -0.55 25.61
C GLU A 12 -13.56 -1.41 26.87
N LYS A 13 -14.77 -1.37 27.44
CA LYS A 13 -15.13 -2.23 28.58
C LYS A 13 -15.06 -3.72 28.22
N ALA A 14 -15.42 -4.05 26.99
CA ALA A 14 -15.26 -5.38 26.41
C ALA A 14 -13.83 -5.65 25.89
N GLY A 15 -12.83 -4.82 26.22
CA GLY A 15 -11.40 -5.09 25.96
C GLY A 15 -11.07 -5.42 24.52
N LEU A 16 -11.90 -4.95 23.59
CA LEU A 16 -11.73 -5.10 22.14
C LEU A 16 -10.96 -3.91 21.56
N VAL A 17 -10.97 -2.80 22.28
CA VAL A 17 -10.30 -1.53 21.95
C VAL A 17 -9.65 -1.03 23.24
N THR A 18 -8.44 -0.50 23.14
CA THR A 18 -7.76 0.12 24.29
C THR A 18 -8.35 1.50 24.53
N ALA A 19 -8.81 1.79 25.74
CA ALA A 19 -9.27 3.14 26.10
C ALA A 19 -8.08 4.11 26.08
N ALA A 20 -8.21 5.21 25.35
CA ALA A 20 -7.16 6.22 25.20
C ALA A 20 -7.77 7.60 24.93
N GLU A 21 -7.05 8.66 25.30
CA GLU A 21 -7.43 10.05 25.00
C GLU A 21 -7.28 10.38 23.52
N SER A 22 -6.44 9.63 22.80
CA SER A 22 -6.25 9.73 21.35
C SER A 22 -6.04 8.33 20.75
N TYR A 23 -6.47 8.17 19.50
CA TYR A 23 -6.43 6.90 18.78
C TYR A 23 -5.47 6.99 17.59
N SER A 24 -4.58 6.01 17.46
CA SER A 24 -3.69 5.89 16.30
C SER A 24 -4.43 5.35 15.07
N PHE A 25 -3.80 5.43 13.89
CA PHE A 25 -4.34 4.80 12.67
C PHE A 25 -4.58 3.29 12.86
N GLN A 26 -3.67 2.59 13.55
CA GLN A 26 -3.82 1.16 13.83
C GLN A 26 -5.05 0.88 14.71
N ASP A 27 -5.35 1.78 15.66
CA ASP A 27 -6.55 1.63 16.49
C ASP A 27 -7.82 1.85 15.67
N PHE A 28 -7.81 2.77 14.70
CA PHE A 28 -8.93 2.92 13.76
C PHE A 28 -9.14 1.66 12.91
N VAL A 29 -8.09 0.96 12.51
CA VAL A 29 -8.21 -0.33 11.80
C VAL A 29 -8.86 -1.39 12.69
N LYS A 30 -8.44 -1.52 13.96
CA LYS A 30 -9.04 -2.45 14.94
C LYS A 30 -10.51 -2.10 15.21
N ILE A 31 -10.81 -0.82 15.45
CA ILE A 31 -12.18 -0.33 15.69
C ILE A 31 -13.07 -0.62 14.50
N LYS A 32 -12.57 -0.43 13.26
CA LYS A 32 -13.30 -0.77 12.03
C LYS A 32 -13.57 -2.28 11.95
N ALA A 33 -12.61 -3.13 12.26
CA ALA A 33 -12.77 -4.59 12.24
C ALA A 33 -13.82 -5.06 13.28
N VAL A 34 -13.76 -4.54 14.51
CA VAL A 34 -14.74 -4.83 15.58
C VAL A 34 -16.14 -4.37 15.17
N ARG A 35 -16.26 -3.18 14.57
CA ARG A 35 -17.52 -2.65 14.05
C ARG A 35 -18.10 -3.57 12.99
N ASP A 36 -17.29 -4.01 12.03
CA ASP A 36 -17.75 -4.82 10.89
C ASP A 36 -18.22 -6.21 11.36
N LEU A 37 -17.55 -6.79 12.36
CA LEU A 37 -18.00 -8.02 13.02
C LEU A 37 -19.31 -7.84 13.79
N CYS A 38 -19.44 -6.76 14.56
CA CYS A 38 -20.68 -6.44 15.27
C CYS A 38 -21.86 -6.22 14.30
N ALA A 39 -21.61 -5.55 13.17
CA ALA A 39 -22.61 -5.34 12.13
C ALA A 39 -23.11 -6.66 11.52
N ARG A 40 -22.28 -7.71 11.53
CA ARG A 40 -22.63 -9.08 11.14
C ARG A 40 -23.21 -9.92 12.28
N LYS A 41 -23.69 -9.27 13.36
CA LYS A 41 -24.31 -9.91 14.53
C LYS A 41 -23.38 -10.81 15.34
N VAL A 42 -22.07 -10.61 15.25
CA VAL A 42 -21.11 -11.24 16.17
C VAL A 42 -21.12 -10.46 17.49
N ARG A 43 -21.32 -11.16 18.61
CA ARG A 43 -21.34 -10.53 19.93
C ARG A 43 -19.93 -10.11 20.36
N PRO A 44 -19.74 -8.96 21.03
CA PRO A 44 -18.43 -8.52 21.52
C PRO A 44 -17.67 -9.57 22.35
N ALA A 45 -18.39 -10.33 23.18
CA ALA A 45 -17.80 -11.42 23.97
C ALA A 45 -17.19 -12.53 23.09
N VAL A 46 -17.86 -12.88 21.98
CA VAL A 46 -17.38 -13.88 21.01
C VAL A 46 -16.15 -13.36 20.28
N ILE A 47 -16.16 -12.07 19.89
CA ILE A 47 -14.98 -11.42 19.29
C ILE A 47 -13.80 -11.51 20.25
N ARG A 48 -13.98 -11.11 21.51
CA ARG A 48 -12.91 -11.15 22.54
C ARG A 48 -12.36 -12.55 22.72
N GLN A 49 -13.25 -13.54 22.89
CA GLN A 49 -12.84 -14.93 23.09
C GLN A 49 -12.08 -15.47 21.88
N SER A 50 -12.50 -15.09 20.66
CA SER A 50 -11.84 -15.50 19.43
C SER A 50 -10.44 -14.87 19.29
N LEU A 51 -10.27 -13.61 19.68
CA LEU A 51 -8.96 -12.94 19.71
C LEU A 51 -8.02 -13.59 20.72
N GLN A 52 -8.50 -13.85 21.94
CA GLN A 52 -7.71 -14.52 22.97
C GLN A 52 -7.31 -15.94 22.55
N ALA A 53 -8.20 -16.65 21.87
CA ALA A 53 -7.91 -17.98 21.38
C ALA A 53 -6.85 -17.95 20.26
N MET A 54 -6.92 -16.99 19.33
CA MET A 54 -5.86 -16.76 18.32
C MET A 54 -4.50 -16.48 18.97
N GLN A 55 -4.45 -15.57 19.95
CA GLN A 55 -3.22 -15.22 20.67
C GLN A 55 -2.62 -16.41 21.44
N ARG A 56 -3.45 -17.35 21.90
CA ARG A 56 -2.99 -18.56 22.61
C ARG A 56 -2.58 -19.69 21.67
N GLN A 57 -3.30 -19.89 20.57
CA GLN A 57 -3.14 -21.04 19.69
C GLN A 57 -2.12 -20.80 18.58
N VAL A 58 -1.88 -19.54 18.21
CA VAL A 58 -0.93 -19.16 17.16
C VAL A 58 0.27 -18.50 17.82
N ALA A 59 1.42 -19.19 17.81
CA ALA A 59 2.66 -18.67 18.38
C ALA A 59 3.08 -17.36 17.68
N GLY A 60 3.36 -16.32 18.46
CA GLY A 60 3.74 -14.99 17.95
C GLY A 60 2.58 -14.13 17.44
N MET A 61 1.33 -14.53 17.67
CA MET A 61 0.15 -13.74 17.30
C MET A 61 -0.17 -12.70 18.39
N ASP A 62 0.20 -11.45 18.17
CA ASP A 62 0.01 -10.37 19.15
C ASP A 62 -1.31 -9.62 18.93
N ASN A 63 -1.64 -9.30 17.67
CA ASN A 63 -2.84 -8.57 17.29
C ASN A 63 -3.61 -9.23 16.12
N PRO A 64 -4.51 -10.19 16.40
CA PRO A 64 -5.21 -10.93 15.36
C PRO A 64 -6.11 -10.07 14.44
N LEU A 65 -6.51 -8.86 14.85
CA LEU A 65 -7.29 -7.94 13.99
C LEU A 65 -6.43 -7.21 12.96
N LEU A 66 -5.11 -7.17 13.15
CA LEU A 66 -4.15 -6.56 12.23
C LEU A 66 -3.37 -7.61 11.44
N GLU A 67 -3.06 -8.75 12.07
CA GLU A 67 -2.16 -9.78 11.54
C GLU A 67 -2.88 -10.94 10.84
N ALA A 68 -4.22 -11.00 10.91
CA ALA A 68 -5.03 -12.01 10.25
C ALA A 68 -6.26 -11.39 9.60
N SER A 69 -6.69 -11.95 8.47
CA SER A 69 -7.91 -11.51 7.82
C SER A 69 -9.12 -12.09 8.54
N VAL A 70 -10.00 -11.23 9.05
CA VAL A 70 -11.14 -11.67 9.86
C VAL A 70 -12.39 -11.82 9.00
N THR A 71 -13.02 -12.99 9.09
CA THR A 71 -14.29 -13.31 8.45
C THR A 71 -15.29 -13.80 9.48
N SER A 72 -16.58 -13.79 9.14
CA SER A 72 -17.61 -14.27 10.05
C SER A 72 -18.68 -15.03 9.27
N THR A 73 -19.04 -16.20 9.77
CA THR A 73 -20.14 -17.01 9.23
C THR A 73 -21.22 -17.08 10.31
N GLY A 74 -22.28 -16.28 10.15
CA GLY A 74 -23.30 -16.09 11.17
C GLY A 74 -22.72 -15.46 12.45
N HIS A 75 -22.82 -16.16 13.59
CA HIS A 75 -22.35 -15.68 14.89
C HIS A 75 -20.90 -16.06 15.23
N ARG A 76 -20.22 -16.81 14.34
CA ARG A 76 -18.85 -17.30 14.56
C ARG A 76 -17.84 -16.41 13.86
N VAL A 77 -16.67 -16.26 14.47
CA VAL A 77 -15.52 -15.54 13.90
C VAL A 77 -14.54 -16.57 13.38
N ALA A 78 -14.05 -16.37 12.16
CA ALA A 78 -12.99 -17.19 11.58
C ALA A 78 -11.85 -16.28 11.12
N PHE A 79 -10.61 -16.70 11.38
CA PHE A 79 -9.41 -15.96 11.01
C PHE A 79 -8.71 -16.70 9.90
N ARG A 80 -8.30 -15.97 8.86
CA ARG A 80 -7.39 -16.46 7.84
C ARG A 80 -5.98 -16.02 8.19
N HIS A 81 -5.12 -16.99 8.49
CA HIS A 81 -3.72 -16.77 8.78
C HIS A 81 -2.89 -17.83 8.04
N GLN A 82 -1.84 -17.39 7.32
CA GLN A 82 -1.00 -18.25 6.47
C GLN A 82 -1.79 -19.14 5.49
N GLY A 83 -2.86 -18.60 4.89
CA GLY A 83 -3.70 -19.30 3.92
C GLY A 83 -4.67 -20.34 4.52
N LYS A 84 -4.67 -20.55 5.84
CA LYS A 84 -5.61 -21.45 6.53
C LYS A 84 -6.71 -20.65 7.20
N LEU A 85 -7.96 -21.09 7.05
CA LEU A 85 -9.10 -20.55 7.77
C LEU A 85 -9.28 -21.33 9.08
N VAL A 86 -9.31 -20.64 10.21
CA VAL A 86 -9.41 -21.24 11.54
C VAL A 86 -10.59 -20.65 12.29
N GLU A 87 -11.40 -21.51 12.89
CA GLU A 87 -12.32 -21.12 13.96
C GLU A 87 -11.56 -21.24 15.28
N PRO A 88 -11.21 -20.11 15.93
CA PRO A 88 -10.22 -20.11 17.00
C PRO A 88 -10.78 -20.65 18.32
N ILE A 89 -12.10 -20.55 18.56
CA ILE A 89 -12.69 -21.02 19.82
C ILE A 89 -12.67 -22.55 19.88
N ALA A 90 -12.99 -23.20 18.76
CA ALA A 90 -12.96 -24.65 18.60
C ALA A 90 -11.56 -25.17 18.26
N GLY A 91 -10.63 -24.30 17.86
CA GLY A 91 -9.31 -24.68 17.34
C GLY A 91 -9.41 -25.50 16.04
N GLN A 92 -10.51 -25.37 15.31
CA GLN A 92 -10.81 -26.18 14.13
C GLN A 92 -10.43 -25.43 12.86
N PHE A 93 -9.72 -26.11 11.96
CA PHE A 93 -9.57 -25.63 10.59
C PHE A 93 -10.92 -25.71 9.86
N MET A 94 -11.26 -24.65 9.16
CA MET A 94 -12.48 -24.56 8.37
C MET A 94 -12.15 -24.72 6.88
N PHE A 95 -12.98 -25.46 6.16
CA PHE A 95 -12.96 -25.45 4.71
C PHE A 95 -13.55 -24.15 4.17
N ASP A 96 -12.84 -23.53 3.24
CA ASP A 96 -13.28 -22.31 2.56
C ASP A 96 -13.99 -22.67 1.25
N PHE A 97 -15.30 -22.46 1.20
CA PHE A 97 -16.14 -22.71 0.02
C PHE A 97 -16.48 -21.41 -0.72
N SER A 98 -15.79 -20.31 -0.45
CA SER A 98 -15.98 -19.05 -1.17
C SER A 98 -15.59 -19.24 -2.65
N PRO A 99 -16.47 -18.93 -3.62
CA PRO A 99 -16.17 -19.16 -5.03
C PRO A 99 -15.18 -18.11 -5.51
N GLY A 100 -13.90 -18.49 -5.58
CA GLY A 100 -12.87 -17.71 -6.26
C GLY A 100 -11.54 -17.69 -5.52
N GLU A 101 -10.75 -18.75 -5.65
CA GLU A 101 -9.30 -18.69 -5.79
C GLU A 101 -8.74 -20.08 -6.11
N LYS A 102 -7.94 -20.17 -7.18
CA LYS A 102 -7.27 -21.42 -7.59
C LYS A 102 -6.30 -21.83 -6.48
N ILE A 103 -6.50 -23.04 -5.95
CA ILE A 103 -5.57 -23.69 -5.02
C ILE A 103 -4.23 -23.87 -5.73
N ARG A 104 -3.24 -23.06 -5.37
CA ARG A 104 -1.83 -23.43 -5.54
C ARG A 104 -1.40 -24.09 -4.24
N THR A 105 -1.29 -25.41 -4.24
CA THR A 105 -0.57 -26.16 -3.19
C THR A 105 0.91 -25.78 -3.27
N PRO A 106 1.51 -25.18 -2.23
CA PRO A 106 2.95 -25.25 -2.07
C PRO A 106 3.30 -26.66 -1.59
N GLU A 107 4.25 -27.29 -2.27
CA GLU A 107 4.84 -28.55 -1.84
C GLU A 107 5.26 -28.47 -0.37
N ALA A 108 4.97 -29.54 0.37
CA ALA A 108 5.36 -29.68 1.76
C ALA A 108 6.89 -29.62 1.90
N ARG A 109 7.40 -28.49 2.40
CA ARG A 109 8.70 -28.45 3.08
C ARG A 109 8.48 -28.42 4.58
N ALA A 110 9.23 -29.27 5.28
CA ALA A 110 9.26 -29.42 6.73
C ALA A 110 9.39 -28.06 7.46
N PRO A 111 8.94 -27.94 8.72
CA PRO A 111 8.90 -26.67 9.45
C PRO A 111 10.32 -26.14 9.68
N GLN A 112 10.73 -25.19 8.86
CA GLN A 112 11.95 -24.42 9.07
C GLN A 112 11.64 -23.29 10.07
N GLN A 113 11.96 -23.53 11.34
CA GLN A 113 11.86 -22.55 12.44
C GLN A 113 12.75 -21.29 12.27
N ARG A 114 13.49 -21.15 11.16
CA ARG A 114 14.35 -19.97 10.86
C ARG A 114 13.61 -18.80 10.20
N HIS A 115 12.54 -19.06 9.44
CA HIS A 115 11.83 -18.01 8.69
C HIS A 115 11.08 -17.00 9.57
N GLY A 116 10.70 -17.38 10.79
CA GLY A 116 10.02 -16.47 11.73
C GLY A 116 10.94 -15.39 12.30
N THR A 117 12.19 -15.75 12.59
CA THR A 117 13.20 -14.81 13.11
C THR A 117 13.80 -13.96 12.01
N GLU A 118 14.05 -14.54 10.82
CA GLU A 118 14.60 -13.82 9.67
C GLU A 118 13.64 -12.72 9.17
N ASN A 119 12.33 -12.98 9.16
CA ASN A 119 11.33 -11.96 8.83
C ASN A 119 11.22 -10.85 9.89
N ALA A 120 11.36 -11.18 11.18
CA ALA A 120 11.36 -10.20 12.26
C ALA A 120 12.61 -9.32 12.22
N GLU A 121 13.79 -9.91 11.95
CA GLU A 121 15.04 -9.19 11.74
C GLU A 121 14.93 -8.27 10.51
N ALA A 122 14.45 -8.78 9.38
CA ALA A 122 14.25 -8.00 8.15
C ALA A 122 13.32 -6.80 8.39
N SER A 123 12.22 -7.00 9.12
CA SER A 123 11.28 -5.92 9.47
C SER A 123 11.92 -4.85 10.36
N THR A 124 12.74 -5.26 11.32
CA THR A 124 13.46 -4.35 12.23
C THR A 124 14.51 -3.55 11.46
N LEU A 125 15.29 -4.22 10.60
CA LEU A 125 16.28 -3.58 9.74
C LEU A 125 15.63 -2.61 8.75
N PHE A 126 14.48 -2.95 8.20
CA PHE A 126 13.73 -2.07 7.29
C PHE A 126 13.29 -0.78 8.00
N ALA A 127 12.74 -0.88 9.21
CA ALA A 127 12.36 0.29 10.00
C ALA A 127 13.56 1.18 10.36
N GLN A 128 14.70 0.57 10.70
CA GLN A 128 15.95 1.30 10.96
C GLN A 128 16.49 1.97 9.69
N ALA A 129 16.42 1.30 8.54
CA ALA A 129 16.83 1.86 7.27
C ALA A 129 16.02 3.11 6.91
N ILE A 130 14.69 3.07 7.06
CA ILE A 130 13.81 4.23 6.85
C ILE A 130 14.24 5.42 7.74
N ALA A 131 14.52 5.17 9.02
CA ALA A 131 14.93 6.24 9.93
C ALA A 131 16.26 6.90 9.51
N LEU A 132 17.17 6.15 8.88
CA LEU A 132 18.43 6.69 8.36
C LEU A 132 18.22 7.53 7.09
N GLU A 133 17.18 7.25 6.28
CA GLU A 133 16.90 8.01 5.05
C GLU A 133 16.51 9.47 5.30
N GLU A 134 16.00 9.79 6.49
CA GLU A 134 15.63 11.16 6.86
C GLU A 134 16.83 12.12 6.85
N ASN A 135 18.05 11.60 7.02
CA ASN A 135 19.27 12.40 6.99
C ASN A 135 20.18 11.98 5.82
N PRO A 136 20.43 12.87 4.84
CA PRO A 136 21.31 12.59 3.70
C PRO A 136 22.71 12.09 4.08
N GLN A 137 23.22 12.46 5.26
CA GLN A 137 24.53 12.01 5.75
C GLN A 137 24.60 10.49 5.96
N TYR A 138 23.47 9.84 6.24
CA TYR A 138 23.40 8.40 6.52
C TYR A 138 22.95 7.57 5.31
N GLN A 139 22.89 8.17 4.12
CA GLN A 139 22.43 7.50 2.90
C GLN A 139 23.19 6.19 2.60
N VAL A 140 24.51 6.15 2.77
CA VAL A 140 25.31 4.93 2.54
C VAL A 140 24.92 3.82 3.53
N GLN A 141 24.63 4.18 4.78
CA GLN A 141 24.21 3.23 5.81
C GLN A 141 22.80 2.72 5.53
N ALA A 142 21.88 3.59 5.14
CA ALA A 142 20.53 3.21 4.72
C ALA A 142 20.56 2.20 3.57
N ILE A 143 21.36 2.45 2.52
CA ILE A 143 21.56 1.53 1.39
C ILE A 143 22.04 0.16 1.88
N ALA A 144 23.07 0.12 2.72
CA ALA A 144 23.61 -1.13 3.25
C ALA A 144 22.57 -1.91 4.09
N MET A 145 21.72 -1.20 4.83
CA MET A 145 20.63 -1.82 5.58
C MET A 145 19.55 -2.39 4.67
N TYR A 146 19.12 -1.65 3.64
CA TYR A 146 18.17 -2.19 2.67
C TYR A 146 18.71 -3.41 1.92
N GLN A 147 20.00 -3.43 1.57
CA GLN A 147 20.64 -4.60 0.97
C GLN A 147 20.58 -5.82 1.91
N ARG A 148 20.77 -5.61 3.21
CA ARG A 148 20.61 -6.67 4.21
C ARG A 148 19.16 -7.12 4.33
N VAL A 149 18.18 -6.20 4.32
CA VAL A 149 16.74 -6.54 4.26
C VAL A 149 16.44 -7.42 3.04
N ILE A 150 16.92 -7.04 1.85
CA ILE A 150 16.70 -7.80 0.61
C ILE A 150 17.39 -9.17 0.66
N THR A 151 18.52 -9.29 1.34
CA THR A 151 19.22 -10.56 1.54
C THR A 151 18.42 -11.50 2.44
N LEU A 152 17.81 -10.99 3.52
CA LEU A 152 17.00 -11.75 4.46
C LEU A 152 15.60 -12.06 3.89
N ASP A 153 14.97 -11.09 3.23
CA ASP A 153 13.70 -11.23 2.52
C ASP A 153 13.83 -10.78 1.05
N PRO A 154 14.17 -11.70 0.13
CA PRO A 154 14.25 -11.41 -1.30
C PRO A 154 12.92 -11.02 -1.97
N ARG A 155 11.80 -11.10 -1.24
CA ARG A 155 10.46 -10.70 -1.69
C ARG A 155 10.00 -9.39 -1.05
N HIS A 156 10.89 -8.62 -0.44
CA HIS A 156 10.56 -7.32 0.13
C HIS A 156 10.52 -6.21 -0.93
N ALA A 157 9.35 -6.01 -1.55
CA ALA A 157 9.19 -5.01 -2.62
C ALA A 157 9.52 -3.58 -2.15
N ALA A 158 9.06 -3.17 -0.96
CA ALA A 158 9.27 -1.83 -0.44
C ALA A 158 10.76 -1.50 -0.17
N ALA A 159 11.59 -2.50 0.13
CA ALA A 159 13.03 -2.28 0.33
C ALA A 159 13.72 -2.00 -1.01
N ASN A 160 13.27 -2.66 -2.09
CA ASN A 160 13.69 -2.36 -3.44
C ASN A 160 13.23 -0.97 -3.90
N ILE A 161 12.05 -0.51 -3.49
CA ILE A 161 11.61 0.86 -3.78
C ILE A 161 12.53 1.86 -3.09
N ASN A 162 12.68 1.77 -1.78
CA ASN A 162 13.42 2.76 -1.00
C ASN A 162 14.90 2.83 -1.42
N ILE A 163 15.57 1.68 -1.58
CA ILE A 163 16.96 1.67 -2.08
C ILE A 163 17.06 2.23 -3.52
N GLY A 164 16.07 1.96 -4.37
CA GLY A 164 15.98 2.53 -5.71
C GLY A 164 15.88 4.05 -5.68
N THR A 165 15.10 4.61 -4.73
CA THR A 165 14.99 6.06 -4.50
C THR A 165 16.31 6.66 -4.06
N LEU A 166 17.06 5.99 -3.19
CA LEU A 166 18.39 6.45 -2.80
C LEU A 166 19.37 6.46 -3.97
N PHE A 167 19.35 5.46 -4.84
CA PHE A 167 20.17 5.46 -6.06
C PHE A 167 19.73 6.53 -7.05
N TYR A 168 18.42 6.74 -7.23
CA TYR A 168 17.88 7.81 -8.05
C TYR A 168 18.37 9.18 -7.60
N ASN A 169 18.31 9.46 -6.29
CA ASN A 169 18.77 10.72 -5.71
C ASN A 169 20.28 10.95 -5.88
N ARG A 170 21.06 9.88 -6.09
CA ARG A 170 22.49 9.93 -6.40
C ARG A 170 22.81 10.04 -7.90
N GLY A 171 21.78 10.05 -8.77
CA GLY A 171 21.94 10.00 -10.22
C GLY A 171 22.37 8.62 -10.77
N GLU A 172 22.34 7.58 -9.93
CA GLU A 172 22.71 6.21 -10.28
C GLU A 172 21.52 5.49 -10.91
N PHE A 173 21.03 6.03 -12.04
CA PHE A 173 19.76 5.64 -12.67
C PHE A 173 19.68 4.16 -13.06
N VAL A 174 20.80 3.56 -13.47
CA VAL A 174 20.83 2.13 -13.83
C VAL A 174 20.51 1.23 -12.63
N LEU A 175 21.04 1.56 -11.45
CA LEU A 175 20.77 0.81 -10.22
C LEU A 175 19.34 1.07 -9.74
N ALA A 176 18.87 2.31 -9.82
CA ALA A 176 17.49 2.66 -9.49
C ALA A 176 16.49 1.86 -10.36
N GLU A 177 16.69 1.81 -11.68
CA GLU A 177 15.84 1.04 -12.60
C GLU A 177 15.81 -0.45 -12.24
N GLN A 178 16.98 -1.06 -11.96
CA GLN A 178 17.05 -2.46 -11.57
C GLN A 178 16.19 -2.77 -10.34
N HIS A 179 16.30 -1.92 -9.31
CA HIS A 179 15.53 -2.07 -8.08
C HIS A 179 14.03 -1.84 -8.27
N TYR A 180 13.61 -0.82 -9.03
CA TYR A 180 12.19 -0.60 -9.30
C TYR A 180 11.57 -1.73 -10.14
N ARG A 181 12.29 -2.24 -11.14
CA ARG A 181 11.84 -3.43 -11.89
C ARG A 181 11.73 -4.65 -10.98
N ARG A 182 12.68 -4.84 -10.06
CA ARG A 182 12.60 -5.92 -9.09
C ARG A 182 11.39 -5.79 -8.16
N ALA A 183 11.07 -4.58 -7.70
CA ALA A 183 9.87 -4.33 -6.91
C ALA A 183 8.59 -4.68 -7.68
N ILE A 184 8.51 -4.36 -8.98
CA ILE A 184 7.38 -4.74 -9.86
C ILE A 184 7.26 -6.25 -10.05
N GLU A 185 8.40 -6.95 -10.23
CA GLU A 185 8.41 -8.42 -10.34
C GLU A 185 7.88 -9.09 -9.07
N ILE A 186 8.21 -8.52 -7.91
CA ILE A 186 7.77 -9.02 -6.60
C ILE A 186 6.29 -8.70 -6.37
N ASP A 187 5.88 -7.46 -6.63
CA ASP A 187 4.50 -6.99 -6.50
C ASP A 187 4.09 -6.11 -7.69
N CYS A 188 3.43 -6.74 -8.67
CA CYS A 188 2.88 -6.08 -9.85
C CYS A 188 1.72 -5.11 -9.57
N ARG A 189 1.27 -4.97 -8.32
CA ARG A 189 0.21 -4.03 -7.91
C ARG A 189 0.77 -2.81 -7.18
N TYR A 190 2.08 -2.69 -7.05
CA TYR A 190 2.72 -1.58 -6.37
C TYR A 190 2.82 -0.35 -7.29
N ALA A 191 1.81 0.52 -7.24
CA ALA A 191 1.71 1.71 -8.10
C ALA A 191 2.95 2.62 -8.04
N LEU A 192 3.53 2.82 -6.85
CA LEU A 192 4.74 3.62 -6.64
C LEU A 192 5.94 3.08 -7.45
N ALA A 193 6.09 1.75 -7.56
CA ALA A 193 7.17 1.14 -8.32
C ALA A 193 7.14 1.51 -9.81
N TYR A 194 5.94 1.52 -10.40
CA TYR A 194 5.75 1.96 -11.78
C TYR A 194 5.99 3.47 -11.94
N PHE A 195 5.55 4.28 -10.96
CA PHE A 195 5.79 5.73 -10.98
C PHE A 195 7.29 6.05 -10.89
N ASP A 196 8.02 5.44 -9.97
CA ASP A 196 9.45 5.69 -9.79
C ASP A 196 10.30 5.14 -10.93
N LEU A 197 9.92 3.99 -11.49
CA LEU A 197 10.52 3.50 -12.74
C LEU A 197 10.28 4.49 -13.89
N ALA A 198 9.08 5.05 -14.00
CA ALA A 198 8.78 6.06 -15.01
C ALA A 198 9.61 7.34 -14.83
N ASN A 199 9.87 7.78 -13.60
CA ASN A 199 10.77 8.90 -13.31
C ASN A 199 12.19 8.62 -13.85
N VAL A 200 12.76 7.44 -13.54
CA VAL A 200 14.08 7.03 -14.07
C VAL A 200 14.10 7.01 -15.60
N LEU A 201 13.06 6.46 -16.21
CA LEU A 201 12.96 6.36 -17.67
C LEU A 201 12.86 7.75 -18.32
N ASP A 202 12.15 8.69 -17.70
CA ASP A 202 12.05 10.06 -18.19
C ASP A 202 13.38 10.82 -18.07
N GLU A 203 14.07 10.69 -16.94
CA GLU A 203 15.42 11.28 -16.71
C GLU A 203 16.47 10.73 -17.69
N THR A 204 16.35 9.45 -18.07
CA THR A 204 17.25 8.81 -19.04
C THR A 204 16.80 8.99 -20.49
N GLY A 205 15.77 9.82 -20.76
CA GLY A 205 15.30 10.15 -22.10
C GLY A 205 14.42 9.09 -22.77
N ARG A 206 14.11 7.99 -22.09
CA ARG A 206 13.22 6.90 -22.54
C ARG A 206 11.74 7.27 -22.33
N VAL A 207 11.35 8.46 -22.79
CA VAL A 207 10.05 9.10 -22.49
C VAL A 207 8.86 8.23 -22.91
N ALA A 208 8.95 7.48 -24.01
CA ALA A 208 7.88 6.59 -24.45
C ALA A 208 7.60 5.47 -23.44
N GLU A 209 8.64 4.88 -22.85
CA GLU A 209 8.50 3.85 -21.81
C GLU A 209 8.05 4.45 -20.49
N ALA A 210 8.51 5.67 -20.16
CA ALA A 210 8.05 6.41 -18.99
C ALA A 210 6.51 6.62 -19.03
N ILE A 211 5.98 7.04 -20.20
CA ILE A 211 4.53 7.22 -20.39
C ILE A 211 3.75 5.94 -20.08
N GLU A 212 4.21 4.78 -20.56
CA GLU A 212 3.52 3.51 -20.30
C GLU A 212 3.58 3.12 -18.81
N ASN A 213 4.70 3.38 -18.13
CA ASN A 213 4.81 3.11 -16.69
C ASN A 213 3.99 4.09 -15.83
N TYR A 214 3.95 5.39 -16.15
CA TYR A 214 3.04 6.32 -15.49
C TYR A 214 1.58 5.91 -15.68
N LYS A 215 1.19 5.46 -16.88
CA LYS A 215 -0.16 4.92 -17.13
C LYS A 215 -0.44 3.68 -16.29
N ALA A 216 0.53 2.76 -16.15
CA ALA A 216 0.39 1.59 -15.29
C ALA A 216 0.18 1.99 -13.82
N ALA A 217 0.95 2.96 -13.31
CA ALA A 217 0.75 3.52 -11.97
C ALA A 217 -0.67 4.09 -11.80
N LEU A 218 -1.20 4.81 -12.79
CA LEU A 218 -2.54 5.40 -12.76
C LEU A 218 -3.67 4.37 -12.96
N VAL A 219 -3.42 3.23 -13.60
CA VAL A 219 -4.38 2.11 -13.61
C VAL A 219 -4.55 1.54 -12.21
N LEU A 220 -3.45 1.44 -11.45
CA LEU A 220 -3.46 0.91 -10.09
C LEU A 220 -3.95 1.94 -9.06
N ALA A 221 -3.58 3.21 -9.23
CA ALA A 221 -3.93 4.33 -8.37
C ALA A 221 -4.39 5.56 -9.18
N PRO A 222 -5.67 5.60 -9.61
CA PRO A 222 -6.19 6.69 -10.45
C PRO A 222 -6.20 8.08 -9.79
N THR A 223 -6.00 8.16 -8.48
CA THR A 223 -5.93 9.41 -7.71
C THR A 223 -4.50 9.82 -7.38
N TYR A 224 -3.49 9.20 -8.01
CA TYR A 224 -2.09 9.56 -7.79
C TYR A 224 -1.75 10.85 -8.54
N ALA A 225 -1.80 11.98 -7.82
CA ALA A 225 -1.61 13.31 -8.40
C ALA A 225 -0.26 13.46 -9.10
N ASP A 226 0.85 13.09 -8.46
CA ASP A 226 2.19 13.23 -9.05
C ASP A 226 2.36 12.45 -10.36
N ALA A 227 1.76 11.26 -10.45
CA ALA A 227 1.74 10.50 -11.69
C ALA A 227 0.95 11.20 -12.81
N HIS A 228 -0.15 11.91 -12.49
CA HIS A 228 -0.83 12.76 -13.45
C HIS A 228 0.04 13.95 -13.88
N TYR A 229 0.73 14.60 -12.94
CA TYR A 229 1.63 15.72 -13.21
C TYR A 229 2.76 15.30 -14.18
N ASN A 230 3.50 14.24 -13.84
CA ASN A 230 4.64 13.79 -14.63
C ASN A 230 4.22 13.22 -15.99
N LEU A 231 3.08 12.52 -16.07
CA LEU A 231 2.55 12.05 -17.35
C LEU A 231 2.12 13.20 -18.26
N ALA A 232 1.59 14.29 -17.70
CA ALA A 232 1.28 15.48 -18.47
C ALA A 232 2.54 16.10 -19.09
N LEU A 233 3.61 16.24 -18.29
CA LEU A 233 4.92 16.69 -18.78
C LEU A 233 5.49 15.78 -19.88
N ALA A 234 5.44 14.46 -19.69
CA ALA A 234 5.91 13.51 -20.68
C ALA A 234 5.12 13.61 -22.00
N TYR A 235 3.81 13.85 -21.93
CA TYR A 235 3.02 14.13 -23.13
C TYR A 235 3.36 15.46 -23.80
N GLU A 236 3.77 16.49 -23.05
CA GLU A 236 4.28 17.71 -23.65
C GLU A 236 5.62 17.50 -24.36
N LYS A 237 6.57 16.78 -23.73
CA LYS A 237 7.85 16.40 -24.35
C LYS A 237 7.65 15.68 -25.68
N THR A 238 6.63 14.82 -25.76
CA THR A 238 6.27 14.07 -26.98
C THR A 238 5.30 14.81 -27.90
N LYS A 239 5.02 16.10 -27.67
CA LYS A 239 4.13 16.96 -28.48
C LYS A 239 2.70 16.42 -28.62
N ASN A 240 2.15 15.86 -27.53
CA ASN A 240 0.77 15.37 -27.41
C ASN A 240 -0.08 16.28 -26.48
N PRO A 241 -0.34 17.55 -26.84
CA PRO A 241 -0.91 18.55 -25.93
C PRO A 241 -2.31 18.20 -25.43
N ARG A 242 -3.13 17.50 -26.24
CA ARG A 242 -4.48 17.08 -25.82
C ARG A 242 -4.46 16.00 -24.75
N LYS A 243 -3.47 15.09 -24.79
CA LYS A 243 -3.29 14.09 -23.74
C LYS A 243 -2.76 14.78 -22.48
N ALA A 244 -1.76 15.66 -22.62
CA ALA A 244 -1.25 16.47 -21.52
C ALA A 244 -2.39 17.26 -20.81
N LEU A 245 -3.25 17.95 -21.57
CA LEU A 245 -4.39 18.70 -21.04
C LEU A 245 -5.29 17.86 -20.12
N ARG A 246 -5.59 16.60 -20.51
CA ARG A 246 -6.42 15.71 -19.68
C ARG A 246 -5.77 15.40 -18.33
N HIS A 247 -4.46 15.18 -18.32
CA HIS A 247 -3.73 14.88 -17.09
C HIS A 247 -3.48 16.13 -16.25
N TRP A 248 -3.27 17.30 -16.86
CA TRP A 248 -3.24 18.57 -16.12
C TRP A 248 -4.58 18.90 -15.44
N GLN A 249 -5.69 18.66 -16.15
CA GLN A 249 -7.02 18.80 -15.56
C GLN A 249 -7.30 17.76 -14.46
N ALA A 250 -6.73 16.56 -14.56
CA ALA A 250 -6.83 15.57 -13.49
C ALA A 250 -6.02 15.98 -12.26
N TYR A 251 -4.77 16.42 -12.45
CA TYR A 251 -3.91 16.91 -11.38
C TYR A 251 -4.56 18.07 -10.62
N THR A 252 -5.02 19.11 -11.32
CA THR A 252 -5.68 20.29 -10.71
C THR A 252 -6.97 19.98 -9.95
N ARG A 253 -7.63 18.84 -10.24
CA ARG A 253 -8.78 18.35 -9.46
C ARG A 253 -8.37 17.60 -8.19
N LEU A 254 -7.21 16.94 -8.21
CA LEU A 254 -6.68 16.17 -7.09
C LEU A 254 -5.91 17.08 -6.12
N ASP A 255 -5.13 18.01 -6.65
CA ASP A 255 -4.38 19.04 -5.94
C ASP A 255 -4.74 20.44 -6.45
N HIS A 256 -5.39 21.20 -5.57
CA HIS A 256 -5.99 22.49 -5.90
C HIS A 256 -5.30 23.67 -5.20
N SER A 257 -4.13 23.46 -4.59
CA SER A 257 -3.42 24.55 -3.89
C SER A 257 -1.90 24.45 -4.00
N GLY A 258 -1.24 25.60 -4.06
CA GLY A 258 0.22 25.70 -4.06
C GLY A 258 0.84 25.80 -5.46
N PRO A 259 2.18 25.96 -5.51
CA PRO A 259 2.88 26.34 -6.74
C PRO A 259 2.71 25.37 -7.90
N TRP A 260 2.64 24.06 -7.60
CA TRP A 260 2.45 23.01 -8.60
C TRP A 260 1.05 23.04 -9.22
N SER A 261 0.02 23.34 -8.43
CA SER A 261 -1.36 23.52 -8.90
C SER A 261 -1.48 24.78 -9.77
N GLU A 262 -0.82 25.88 -9.39
CA GLU A 262 -0.72 27.10 -10.21
C GLU A 262 -0.03 26.83 -11.56
N HIS A 263 1.09 26.10 -11.53
CA HIS A 263 1.79 25.67 -12.74
C HIS A 263 0.88 24.84 -13.65
N ALA A 264 0.23 23.81 -13.12
CA ALA A 264 -0.67 22.96 -13.89
C ALA A 264 -1.85 23.74 -14.48
N ALA A 265 -2.44 24.67 -13.71
CA ALA A 265 -3.49 25.56 -14.20
C ALA A 265 -3.01 26.47 -15.35
N ALA A 266 -1.80 27.02 -15.24
CA ALA A 266 -1.18 27.79 -16.32
C ALA A 266 -0.98 26.94 -17.58
N GLN A 267 -0.53 25.69 -17.44
CA GLN A 267 -0.39 24.76 -18.56
C GLN A 267 -1.74 24.44 -19.24
N VAL A 268 -2.80 24.24 -18.45
CA VAL A 268 -4.17 24.09 -18.98
C VAL A 268 -4.55 25.30 -19.84
N GLN A 269 -4.39 26.52 -19.32
CA GLN A 269 -4.74 27.74 -20.07
C GLN A 269 -3.91 27.90 -21.34
N ARG A 270 -2.60 27.62 -21.26
CA ARG A 270 -1.70 27.69 -22.41
C ARG A 270 -2.12 26.73 -23.53
N ILE A 271 -2.41 25.47 -23.20
CA ILE A 271 -2.82 24.47 -24.19
C ILE A 271 -4.18 24.82 -24.80
N LEU A 272 -5.15 25.25 -23.99
CA LEU A 272 -6.47 25.66 -24.49
C LEU A 272 -6.37 26.83 -25.46
N LYS A 273 -5.55 27.85 -25.14
CA LYS A 273 -5.31 29.00 -26.02
C LYS A 273 -4.62 28.58 -27.32
N ALA A 274 -3.58 27.75 -27.24
CA ALA A 274 -2.80 27.31 -28.40
C ALA A 274 -3.64 26.48 -29.38
N GLU A 275 -4.48 25.57 -28.86
CA GLU A 275 -5.34 24.70 -29.67
C GLU A 275 -6.72 25.31 -29.99
N LYS A 276 -6.98 26.56 -29.55
CA LYS A 276 -8.29 27.24 -29.65
C LYS A 276 -9.45 26.40 -29.07
N LEU A 277 -9.19 25.65 -28.00
CA LEU A 277 -10.16 24.79 -27.34
C LEU A 277 -10.92 25.55 -26.25
N LYS A 278 -12.15 25.12 -25.97
CA LYS A 278 -12.94 25.58 -24.83
C LYS A 278 -13.31 24.37 -23.96
N ILE A 279 -13.27 24.55 -22.64
CA ILE A 279 -13.77 23.53 -21.70
C ILE A 279 -15.30 23.55 -21.79
N VAL A 280 -15.91 22.44 -22.21
CA VAL A 280 -17.36 22.27 -22.22
C VAL A 280 -17.73 21.29 -21.10
N TYR A 281 -18.45 21.76 -20.09
CA TYR A 281 -19.02 20.89 -19.07
C TYR A 281 -20.32 20.30 -19.59
N ARG A 282 -20.38 18.97 -19.79
CA ARG A 282 -21.68 18.28 -19.88
C ARG A 282 -22.21 18.11 -18.46
N ARG A 283 -23.24 18.87 -18.10
CA ARG A 283 -24.11 18.50 -16.97
C ARG A 283 -24.82 17.20 -17.37
N GLY A 284 -24.44 16.08 -16.75
CA GLY A 284 -25.12 14.81 -16.93
C GLY A 284 -26.54 14.87 -16.36
N CYS A 285 -27.50 14.40 -17.15
CA CYS A 285 -28.83 13.98 -16.70
C CYS A 285 -28.73 12.68 -15.90
#